data_AF-A0A661V2N3-F1
#
_entry.id   AF-A0A661V2N3-F1
#
_cell.length_a   1.000
_cell.length_b   1.000
_cell.length_c   1.000
_cell.angle_alpha   90.00
_cell.angle_beta   90.00
_cell.angle_gamma   90.00
#
_symmetry.space_group_name_H-M   'P 1'
#
loop_
_entity.id
_entity.type
_entity.pdbx_description
1 polymer ?
#
loop_
_entity_poly.entity_id
_entity_poly.type
_entity_poly.pdbx_seq_one_letter_code
_entity_poly.pdbx_strand_id
1 'polypeptide(L)' 'MRGVDWSVYVITDRQAAGDRSILDVVRAAIQGGATVVQLREKKATTRQMVQLG' A
#
# COMPACT_ATOMS: atom_id res chain seq x y z
N MET A 1 -4.56 23.88 -7.05
CA MET A 1 -4.21 22.44 -6.95
C MET A 1 -5.50 21.66 -6.77
N ARG A 2 -5.69 20.53 -7.44
CA ARG A 2 -6.81 19.63 -7.11
C ARG A 2 -6.50 18.96 -5.76
N GLY A 3 -7.52 18.82 -4.91
CA GLY A 3 -7.38 18.13 -3.63
C GLY A 3 -7.11 16.63 -3.83
N VAL A 4 -6.62 15.97 -2.78
CA VAL A 4 -6.49 14.51 -2.78
C VAL A 4 -7.89 13.90 -2.77
N ASP A 5 -8.15 12.96 -3.67
CA ASP A 5 -9.35 12.13 -3.65
C ASP A 5 -9.14 11.01 -2.62
N TRP A 6 -10.02 10.96 -1.62
CA TRP A 6 -9.96 9.99 -0.52
C TRP A 6 -11.01 8.88 -0.66
N SER A 7 -11.75 8.80 -1.78
CA SER A 7 -12.83 7.85 -1.98
C SER A 7 -12.38 6.39 -1.84
N VAL A 8 -11.21 6.05 -2.39
CA VAL A 8 -10.59 4.72 -2.25
C VAL A 8 -9.18 4.88 -1.68
N TYR A 9 -9.08 4.71 -0.36
CA TYR A 9 -7.83 4.75 0.39
C TYR A 9 -7.45 3.34 0.86
N VAL A 10 -6.38 2.78 0.31
CA VAL A 10 -5.90 1.44 0.64
C VAL A 10 -4.78 1.48 1.67
N ILE A 11 -4.92 0.69 2.72
CA ILE A 11 -3.88 0.46 3.74
C ILE A 11 -3.41 -0.98 3.61
N THR A 12 -2.11 -1.18 3.41
CA THR A 12 -1.53 -2.51 3.23
C THR A 12 -1.36 -3.24 4.57
N ASP A 13 -1.40 -4.57 4.54
CA ASP A 13 -1.09 -5.40 5.71
C ASP A 13 -0.55 -6.75 5.23
N ARG A 14 0.60 -7.19 5.79
CA ARG A 14 1.25 -8.46 5.43
C ARG A 14 0.33 -9.67 5.59
N GLN A 15 -0.45 -9.72 6.66
CA GLN A 15 -1.32 -10.87 6.93
C GLN A 15 -2.50 -10.89 5.95
N ALA A 16 -3.05 -9.71 5.64
CA ALA A 16 -4.11 -9.58 4.65
C ALA A 16 -3.65 -9.86 3.20
N ALA A 17 -2.38 -9.59 2.89
CA ALA A 17 -1.80 -9.88 1.58
C ALA A 17 -1.71 -11.40 1.29
N GLY A 18 -1.56 -12.22 2.34
CA GLY A 18 -1.37 -13.67 2.19
C GLY A 18 -0.08 -13.97 1.43
N ASP A 19 -0.16 -14.83 0.41
CA ASP A 19 1.00 -15.23 -0.41
C ASP A 19 1.44 -14.16 -1.43
N ARG A 20 0.67 -13.07 -1.57
CA ARG A 20 0.99 -11.98 -2.50
C ARG A 20 2.02 -11.05 -1.89
N SER A 21 2.92 -10.52 -2.72
CA SER A 21 3.80 -9.45 -2.28
C SER A 21 2.99 -8.17 -2.03
N ILE A 22 3.44 -7.33 -1.10
CA ILE A 22 2.81 -6.01 -0.86
C ILE A 22 2.80 -5.18 -2.14
N LEU A 23 3.87 -5.24 -2.94
CA LEU A 23 3.94 -4.51 -4.21
C LEU A 23 2.87 -4.95 -5.19
N ASP A 24 2.56 -6.24 -5.28
CA ASP A 24 1.50 -6.74 -6.16
C ASP A 24 0.11 -6.29 -5.70
N VAL A 25 -0.12 -6.29 -4.38
CA VAL A 25 -1.36 -5.74 -3.80
C VAL A 25 -1.49 -4.26 -4.12
N VAL A 26 -0.42 -3.47 -3.97
CA VAL A 26 -0.42 -2.04 -4.29
C VAL A 26 -0.67 -1.79 -5.78
N ARG A 27 -0.03 -2.55 -6.67
CA ARG A 27 -0.25 -2.44 -8.12
C ARG A 27 -1.71 -2.72 -8.47
N ALA A 28 -2.29 -3.78 -7.92
CA ALA A 28 -3.70 -4.11 -8.15
C ALA A 28 -4.64 -3.03 -7.59
N ALA A 29 -4.34 -2.46 -6.41
CA ALA A 29 -5.12 -1.38 -5.83
C ALA A 29 -5.13 -0.13 -6.72
N ILE A 30 -3.97 0.28 -7.25
CA ILE A 30 -3.84 1.41 -8.16
C ILE A 30 -4.61 1.14 -9.46
N GLN A 31 -4.48 -0.05 -10.04
CA GLN A 31 -5.23 -0.45 -11.24
C GLN A 31 -6.75 -0.47 -10.99
N GLY A 32 -7.18 -0.76 -9.77
CA GLY A 32 -8.57 -0.71 -9.32
C GLY A 32 -9.10 0.70 -9.00
N GLY A 33 -8.28 1.75 -9.12
CA GLY A 33 -8.70 3.13 -8.92
C GLY A 33 -8.38 3.73 -7.55
N ALA A 34 -7.56 3.05 -6.72
CA ALA A 34 -7.06 3.66 -5.49
C ALA A 34 -6.19 4.89 -5.81
N THR A 35 -6.52 6.02 -5.20
CA THR A 35 -5.81 7.29 -5.33
C THR A 35 -4.86 7.57 -4.16
N VAL A 36 -5.00 6.80 -3.07
CA VAL A 36 -4.11 6.85 -1.92
C VAL A 36 -3.76 5.44 -1.46
N VAL A 37 -2.49 5.22 -1.17
CA VAL A 37 -1.96 3.97 -0.62
C VAL A 37 -1.08 4.27 0.58
N GLN A 38 -1.35 3.63 1.71
CA GLN A 38 -0.50 3.65 2.90
C GLN A 38 0.21 2.31 3.08
N LEU A 39 1.55 2.37 3.10
CA LEU A 39 2.38 1.24 3.48
C LEU A 39 2.32 1.06 5.00
N ARG A 40 1.91 -0.12 5.47
CA ARG A 40 1.81 -0.42 6.90
C ARG A 40 2.35 -1.81 7.20
N GLU A 41 3.58 -1.83 7.71
CA GLU A 41 4.27 -3.03 8.14
C GLU A 41 4.76 -2.90 9.59
N LYS A 42 4.13 -3.62 10.51
CA LYS A 42 4.49 -3.58 11.93
C LYS A 42 5.80 -4.31 12.26
N LYS A 43 6.24 -5.20 11.38
CA LYS A 43 7.38 -6.10 11.59
C LYS A 43 8.59 -5.75 10.72
N ALA A 44 8.42 -4.86 9.75
CA ALA A 44 9.54 -4.42 8.92
C ALA A 44 10.43 -3.47 9.72
N THR A 45 11.74 -3.61 9.53
CA THR A 45 12.70 -2.59 9.97
C THR A 45 12.49 -1.30 9.19
N THR A 46 12.95 -0.17 9.73
CA THR A 46 12.92 1.12 9.02
C THR A 46 13.61 1.03 7.65
N ARG A 47 14.73 0.31 7.55
CA ARG A 47 15.43 0.09 6.27
C ARG A 47 14.55 -0.64 5.25
N GLN A 48 13.89 -1.70 5.68
CA GLN A 48 12.97 -2.46 4.81
C GLN A 48 11.76 -1.62 4.39
N MET A 49 11.22 -0.79 5.30
CA MET A 49 10.15 0.16 4.97
C MET A 49 10.58 1.14 3.89
N VAL A 50 11.71 1.81 4.07
CA VAL A 50 12.25 2.78 3.09
C VAL A 50 12.59 2.12 1.76
N GLN A 51 13.06 0.87 1.76
CA GLN A 51 13.31 0.13 0.53
C GLN A 51 12.03 -0.26 -0.22
N LEU A 52 10.92 -0.45 0.50
CA LEU A 52 9.61 -0.75 -0.09
C LEU A 52 8.94 0.49 -0.67
N GLY A 53 9.09 1.65 -0.01
CA GLY A 53 8.55 2.95 -0.43
C GLY A 53 8.64 4.01 0.65
#